data_AF-A0AAW7MG75-F1
#
_entry.id   AF-A0AAW7MG75-F1
#
_cell.length_a   1.000
_cell.length_b   1.000
_cell.length_c   1.000
_cell.angle_alpha   90.00
_cell.angle_beta   90.00
_cell.angle_gamma   90.00
#
_symmetry.space_group_name_H-M   'P 1'
#
loop_
_entity.id
_entity.type
_entity.pdbx_description
1 polymer ?
#
loop_
_entity_poly.entity_id
_entity_poly.type
_entity_poly.pdbx_seq_one_letter_code
_entity_poly.pdbx_strand_id
1 'polypeptide(L)' 'TGVEMEALTAVQVGLLTIYDMCKAVDRGMTITDVRVLEKHGGKSGDWVAQD' A
#
# COMPACT_ATOMS: atom_id res chain seq x y z
N THR A 1 5.00 4.09 18.42
CA THR A 1 3.91 3.69 17.51
C THR A 1 4.54 3.13 16.25
N GLY A 2 3.89 2.19 15.57
CA GLY A 2 4.35 1.76 14.25
C GLY A 2 3.90 2.75 13.17
N VAL A 3 4.42 2.58 11.94
CA VAL A 3 4.16 3.45 10.77
C VAL A 3 3.50 2.70 9.60
N GLU A 4 2.85 1.58 9.88
CA GLU A 4 2.19 0.74 8.88
C GLU A 4 1.11 1.51 8.12
N MET A 5 0.39 2.40 8.81
CA MET A 5 -0.69 3.20 8.23
C MET A 5 -0.16 4.26 7.27
N GLU A 6 0.98 4.88 7.59
CA GLU A 6 1.67 5.86 6.76
C GLU A 6 2.18 5.21 5.47
N ALA A 7 2.77 4.02 5.58
CA ALA A 7 3.22 3.25 4.42
C ALA A 7 2.05 2.87 3.50
N LEU A 8 0.97 2.30 4.06
CA LEU A 8 -0.22 1.93 3.29
C LEU A 8 -0.90 3.15 2.66
N THR A 9 -0.98 4.27 3.38
CA THR A 9 -1.58 5.51 2.86
C THR A 9 -0.76 6.08 1.71
N ALA A 10 0.57 6.11 1.83
CA ALA A 10 1.46 6.59 0.78
C ALA A 10 1.29 5.77 -0.52
N VAL A 11 1.28 4.44 -0.40
CA VAL A 11 1.04 3.53 -1.54
C VAL A 11 -0.32 3.79 -2.16
N GLN A 12 -1.38 3.87 -1.36
CA GLN A 12 -2.74 4.09 -1.87
C GLN A 12 -2.87 5.43 -2.60
N VAL A 13 -2.32 6.52 -2.06
CA VAL A 13 -2.35 7.83 -2.73
C VAL A 13 -1.55 7.81 -4.04
N GLY A 14 -0.40 7.13 -4.06
CA GLY A 14 0.38 6.94 -5.28
C GLY A 14 -0.39 6.16 -6.35
N LEU A 15 -1.05 5.06 -5.98
CA LEU A 15 -1.87 4.25 -6.89
C LEU A 15 -3.10 5.00 -7.38
N LEU A 16 -3.75 5.78 -6.52
CA LEU A 16 -4.86 6.67 -6.90
C LEU A 16 -4.40 7.74 -7.91
N THR A 17 -3.18 8.24 -7.77
CA THR A 17 -2.60 9.18 -8.74
C THR A 17 -2.41 8.50 -10.10
N ILE A 18 -1.91 7.26 -10.13
CA ILE A 18 -1.80 6.48 -11.38
C ILE A 18 -3.18 6.23 -11.99
N TYR A 19 -4.17 5.85 -11.17
CA TYR A 19 -5.54 5.68 -11.62
C TYR A 19 -6.06 6.98 -12.26
N ASP A 20 -5.84 8.12 -11.62
CA ASP A 20 -6.25 9.43 -12.15
C ASP A 20 -5.64 9.72 -13.52
N MET A 21 -4.36 9.40 -13.72
CA MET A 21 -3.67 9.62 -14.99
C MET A 21 -4.14 8.64 -16.10
N CYS A 22 -4.52 7.42 -15.74
CA CYS A 22 -4.84 6.35 -16.71
C CYS A 22 -6.35 6.12 -16.94
N LYS A 23 -7.24 6.68 -16.10
CA LYS A 23 -8.70 6.46 -16.16
C LYS A 23 -9.36 6.84 -17.49
N ALA A 24 -8.69 7.66 -18.31
CA ALA A 24 -9.18 7.99 -19.65
C ALA A 24 -9.05 6.83 -20.64
N VAL A 25 -8.08 5.95 -20.43
CA VAL A 25 -7.81 4.77 -21.28
C VAL A 25 -8.64 3.58 -20.81
N ASP A 26 -8.65 3.32 -19.51
CA ASP A 26 -9.43 2.26 -18.90
C ASP A 26 -10.00 2.70 -17.56
N ARG A 27 -11.33 2.66 -17.42
CA ARG A 27 -12.03 2.97 -16.15
C ARG A 27 -12.20 1.75 -15.25
N GLY A 28 -12.03 0.55 -15.80
CA GLY A 28 -12.17 -0.73 -15.11
C GLY A 28 -10.92 -1.15 -14.33
N MET A 29 -9.85 -0.36 -14.35
CA MET A 29 -8.64 -0.65 -13.57
C MET A 29 -8.97 -0.90 -12.10
N THR A 30 -8.32 -1.89 -11.51
CA THR A 30 -8.46 -2.24 -10.09
C THR A 30 -7.12 -2.11 -9.39
N ILE A 31 -7.15 -1.60 -8.15
CA ILE A 31 -6.00 -1.60 -7.26
C ILE A 31 -6.14 -2.81 -6.34
N THR A 32 -5.21 -3.76 -6.43
CA THR A 32 -5.22 -5.01 -5.65
C THR A 32 -3.91 -5.17 -4.86
N ASP A 33 -3.89 -6.16 -3.96
CA ASP A 33 -2.68 -6.66 -3.29
C ASP A 33 -1.89 -5.62 -2.48
N VAL A 34 -2.57 -4.57 -2.01
CA VAL A 34 -1.98 -3.58 -1.09
C VAL A 34 -1.96 -4.16 0.32
N ARG A 35 -0.77 -4.56 0.77
CA ARG A 35 -0.51 -5.08 2.12
C ARG A 35 0.84 -4.61 2.65
N VAL A 36 1.02 -4.64 3.97
CA VAL A 36 2.34 -4.47 4.59
C VAL A 36 3.17 -5.70 4.26
N LEU A 37 4.39 -5.52 3.77
CA LEU A 37 5.32 -6.62 3.46
C LEU A 37 6.28 -6.89 4.62
N GLU A 38 6.70 -5.83 5.30
CA GLU A 38 7.64 -5.91 6.40
C GLU A 38 7.42 -4.73 7.35
N LYS A 39 7.70 -4.95 8.63
CA LYS A 39 7.71 -3.93 9.66
C LYS A 39 8.78 -4.30 10.68
N HIS A 40 9.59 -3.33 11.08
CA HIS A 40 10.57 -3.50 12.15
C HIS A 40 10.20 -2.72 13.41
N GLY A 41 10.52 -3.30 14.56
CA GLY A 41 10.45 -2.65 15.86
C GLY A 41 9.05 -2.50 16.47
N GLY A 42 9.04 -1.86 17.65
CA GLY A 42 7.87 -1.80 18.52
C GLY A 42 7.69 -3.06 19.36
N LYS A 43 6.63 -3.09 20.19
CA LYS A 43 6.36 -4.21 21.10
C LYS A 43 6.11 -5.54 20.37
N SER A 44 5.60 -5.48 19.15
CA SER A 44 5.36 -6.66 18.30
C SER A 44 6.65 -7.26 17.72
N GLY A 45 7.78 -6.55 17.81
CA GLY A 45 9.01 -6.92 17.11
C GLY A 45 8.86 -6.82 15.59
N ASP A 46 9.79 -7.48 14.91
CA ASP A 46 9.88 -7.52 13.46
C ASP A 46 8.89 -8.53 12.90
N TRP A 47 8.27 -8.16 11.78
CA TRP A 47 7.29 -8.99 11.09
C TRP A 47 7.51 -8.91 9.59
N VAL A 48 7.38 -10.06 8.92
CA VAL A 48 7.49 -10.21 7.46
C VAL A 48 6.28 -10.99 6.98
N ALA A 49 5.62 -10.50 5.93
CA ALA A 49 4.49 -11.17 5.30
C ALA A 49 4.92 -12.52 4.72
N GLN A 50 4.07 -13.53 4.87
CA GLN A 50 4.23 -14.80 4.17
C GLN A 50 3.50 -14.74 2.81
N ASP A 51 4.02 -15.46 1.83
CA ASP A 51 3.44 -15.58 0.49
C ASP A 51 2.21 -16.50 0.48
#